data_AF-A0A397MBN2-F1
#
_entry.id   AF-A0A397MBN2-F1
#
_cell.length_a   1.000
_cell.length_b   1.000
_cell.length_c   1.000
_cell.angle_alpha   90.00
_cell.angle_beta   90.00
_cell.angle_gamma   90.00
#
_symmetry.space_group_name_H-M   'P 1'
#
loop_
_entity.id
_entity.type
_entity.pdbx_description
1 polymer ?
#
loop_
_entity_poly.entity_id
_entity_poly.type
_entity_poly.pdbx_seq_one_letter_code
_entity_poly.pdbx_strand_id
1 'polypeptide(L)'
;MAKRGLTLDTPTALSYVGQTVLLELRWEGDTESFWQCADIVGVLIPRDSMQGAPCFLAVEVSSSTGNPNEFYFDDICTIRAMRYRDRHGSGNVLGRMTLTHSPDGSGSGAALPARRNSSTVPANGSTGAANP
;
A
#
# COMPACT_ATOMS: atom_id res chain seq x y z
N MET A 1 4.83 29.25 -1.31
CA MET A 1 3.80 28.51 -0.55
C MET A 1 4.54 27.75 0.55
N ALA A 2 4.09 27.79 1.81
CA ALA A 2 4.86 27.17 2.90
C ALA A 2 4.84 25.64 2.76
N LYS A 3 6.02 25.02 2.86
CA LYS A 3 6.19 23.57 2.97
C LYS A 3 5.42 23.10 4.21
N ARG A 4 4.50 22.15 4.03
CA ARG A 4 3.76 21.53 5.14
C ARG A 4 4.28 20.11 5.30
N GLY A 5 5.33 19.99 6.10
CA GLY A 5 5.87 18.71 6.51
C GLY A 5 4.90 17.94 7.43
N LEU A 6 5.17 16.66 7.56
CA LEU A 6 4.45 15.75 8.44
C LEU A 6 4.80 16.05 9.90
N THR A 7 3.79 16.03 10.77
CA THR A 7 4.00 16.04 12.23
C THR A 7 3.44 14.74 12.80
N LEU A 8 4.32 13.92 13.37
CA LEU A 8 3.94 12.67 14.05
C LEU A 8 4.39 12.72 15.50
N ASP A 9 3.57 12.17 16.40
CA ASP A 9 4.05 11.81 17.72
C ASP A 9 4.92 10.54 17.66
N THR A 10 5.71 10.32 18.71
CA THR A 10 6.61 9.17 18.81
C THR A 10 5.90 7.82 18.63
N PRO A 11 4.77 7.53 19.31
CA PRO A 11 4.06 6.26 19.13
C PRO A 11 3.60 6.03 17.69
N THR A 12 3.08 7.07 17.02
CA THR A 12 2.63 6.96 15.63
C THR A 12 3.79 6.72 14.69
N ALA A 13 4.91 7.42 14.86
CA ALA A 13 6.11 7.18 14.05
C ALA A 13 6.64 5.76 14.24
N LEU A 14 6.74 5.28 15.49
CA LEU A 14 7.17 3.91 15.80
C LEU A 14 6.24 2.85 15.21
N SER A 15 4.94 3.15 15.09
CA SER A 15 3.98 2.20 14.52
C SER A 15 4.30 1.84 13.07
N TYR A 16 4.98 2.70 12.31
CA TYR A 16 5.37 2.43 10.93
C TYR A 16 6.60 1.52 10.79
N VAL A 17 7.39 1.33 11.85
CA VAL A 17 8.59 0.50 11.78
C VAL A 17 8.23 -0.94 11.42
N GLY A 18 8.95 -1.49 10.44
CA GLY A 18 8.69 -2.81 9.87
C GLY A 18 7.61 -2.83 8.79
N GLN A 19 7.02 -1.69 8.44
CA GLN A 19 6.03 -1.59 7.37
C GLN A 19 6.63 -1.08 6.07
N THR A 20 6.18 -1.64 4.96
CA THR A 20 6.31 -1.00 3.64
C THR A 20 5.31 0.14 3.57
N VAL A 21 5.78 1.33 3.20
CA VAL A 21 4.96 2.54 3.10
C VAL A 21 5.10 3.20 1.73
N LEU A 22 4.07 3.96 1.37
CA LEU A 22 4.11 4.91 0.28
C LEU A 22 4.30 6.32 0.88
N LEU A 23 5.39 6.98 0.50
CA LEU A 23 5.76 8.33 0.94
C LEU A 23 5.53 9.31 -0.20
N GLU A 24 4.80 10.39 0.08
CA GLU A 24 4.78 11.58 -0.76
C GLU A 24 5.81 12.57 -0.22
N LEU A 25 6.80 12.90 -1.03
CA LEU A 25 7.92 13.77 -0.67
C LEU A 25 7.87 15.06 -1.47
N ARG A 26 8.35 16.15 -0.87
CA ARG A 26 8.64 17.41 -1.54
C ARG A 26 9.97 17.95 -1.03
N TRP A 27 10.91 18.16 -1.94
CA TRP A 27 12.20 18.75 -1.61
C TRP A 27 12.09 20.26 -1.43
N GLU A 28 13.06 20.81 -0.69
CA GLU A 28 13.15 22.25 -0.51
C GLU A 28 13.40 22.95 -1.85
N GLY A 29 12.57 23.97 -2.15
CA GLY A 29 12.64 24.72 -3.40
C GLY A 29 11.77 24.17 -4.53
N ASP A 30 11.30 22.92 -4.43
CA ASP A 30 10.45 22.31 -5.45
C ASP A 30 8.95 22.61 -5.22
N THR A 31 8.22 22.85 -6.31
CA THR A 31 6.76 23.04 -6.25
C THR A 31 6.01 21.72 -6.27
N GLU A 32 6.51 20.73 -7.02
CA GLU A 32 5.87 19.43 -7.19
C GLU A 32 6.31 18.43 -6.13
N SER A 33 5.39 17.58 -5.71
CA SER A 33 5.70 16.41 -4.88
C SER A 33 5.89 15.17 -5.75
N PHE A 34 6.56 14.16 -5.21
CA PHE A 34 6.71 12.86 -5.85
C PHE A 34 6.41 11.73 -4.87
N TRP A 35 6.09 10.55 -5.40
CA TRP A 35 5.74 9.37 -4.62
C TRP A 35 6.81 8.30 -4.72
N GLN A 36 7.12 7.65 -3.60
CA GLN A 36 8.06 6.53 -3.56
C GLN A 36 7.64 5.48 -2.51
N CYS A 37 8.00 4.22 -2.76
CA CYS A 37 7.80 3.13 -1.81
C CYS A 37 9.09 2.88 -1.02
N ALA A 38 8.97 2.74 0.29
CA ALA A 38 10.10 2.42 1.15
C ALA A 38 9.68 1.52 2.31
N ASP A 39 10.62 0.69 2.77
CA ASP A 39 10.48 -0.10 3.99
C ASP A 39 11.03 0.71 5.17
N ILE A 40 10.17 1.05 6.13
CA ILE A 40 10.61 1.78 7.33
C ILE A 40 11.35 0.82 8.25
N VAL A 41 12.63 1.07 8.47
CA VAL A 41 13.49 0.24 9.34
C VAL A 41 13.74 0.89 10.70
N GLY A 42 13.51 2.20 10.84
CA GLY A 42 13.68 2.91 12.11
C GLY A 42 13.15 4.34 12.09
N VAL A 43 13.25 4.99 13.25
CA VAL A 43 12.87 6.39 13.47
C VAL A 43 13.96 7.08 14.28
N LEU A 44 14.39 8.26 13.83
CA LEU A 44 15.21 9.16 14.63
C LEU A 44 14.29 10.09 15.43
N ILE A 45 14.35 9.99 16.75
CA ILE A 45 13.62 10.86 17.67
C ILE A 45 14.63 11.79 18.35
N PRO A 46 14.59 13.11 18.09
CA PRO A 46 15.52 14.06 18.69
C PRO A 46 15.40 14.06 20.22
N ARG A 47 16.55 14.10 20.90
CA ARG A 47 16.67 14.36 22.34
C ARG A 47 17.15 15.80 22.51
N ASP A 48 16.86 16.41 23.66
CA ASP A 48 17.24 17.82 23.94
C ASP A 48 18.73 18.12 23.72
N SER A 49 19.60 17.11 23.83
CA SER A 49 21.05 17.21 23.63
C SER A 49 21.52 16.94 22.20
N MET A 50 20.63 16.63 21.26
CA MET A 50 20.96 16.30 19.86
C MET A 50 20.57 17.44 18.91
N GLN A 51 21.50 17.80 18.02
CA GLN A 51 21.16 18.53 16.80
C GLN A 51 20.66 17.51 15.76
N GLY A 52 19.39 17.61 15.39
CA GLY A 52 18.79 16.76 14.37
C GLY A 52 17.28 16.96 14.28
N ALA A 53 16.74 16.89 13.06
CA ALA A 53 15.30 16.88 12.83
C ALA A 53 14.77 15.43 12.88
N PRO A 54 13.53 15.21 13.33
CA PRO A 54 12.95 13.87 13.33
C PRO A 54 12.83 13.34 11.90
N CYS A 55 13.17 12.06 11.71
CA CYS A 55 13.13 11.41 10.41
C CYS A 55 12.82 9.92 10.52
N PHE A 56 12.39 9.33 9.41
CA PHE A 56 12.43 7.88 9.24
C PHE A 56 13.79 7.45 8.70
N LEU A 57 14.25 6.29 9.17
CA LEU A 57 15.27 5.51 8.46
C LEU A 57 14.52 4.50 7.61
N ALA A 58 14.68 4.56 6.28
CA ALA A 58 13.95 3.69 5.38
C ALA A 58 14.80 3.25 4.19
N VAL A 59 14.55 2.03 3.72
CA VAL A 59 15.16 1.50 2.50
C VAL A 59 14.16 1.66 1.37
N GLU A 60 14.51 2.42 0.33
CA GLU A 60 13.67 2.52 -0.85
C GLU A 60 13.54 1.14 -1.53
N VAL A 61 12.32 0.78 -1.92
CA VAL A 61 12.05 -0.51 -2.57
C VAL A 61 12.77 -0.61 -3.93
N SER A 62 13.02 0.53 -4.58
CA SER A 62 13.80 0.63 -5.82
C SER A 62 15.31 0.66 -5.62
N SER A 63 15.80 0.70 -4.37
CA SER A 63 17.23 0.80 -4.08
C SER A 63 17.98 -0.44 -4.56
N SER A 64 19.09 -0.22 -5.26
CA SER A 64 20.02 -1.29 -5.65
C SER A 64 21.02 -1.64 -4.55
N THR A 65 21.20 -0.75 -3.56
CA THR A 65 22.18 -0.92 -2.49
C THR A 65 21.59 -1.54 -1.23
N GLY A 66 20.27 -1.42 -1.04
CA GLY A 66 19.58 -1.86 0.17
C GLY A 66 19.94 -1.06 1.43
N ASN A 67 20.72 0.01 1.30
CA ASN A 67 21.10 0.86 2.43
C ASN A 67 19.94 1.80 2.81
N PRO A 68 19.71 2.05 4.11
CA PRO A 68 18.70 2.97 4.56
C PRO A 68 19.13 4.43 4.34
N ASN A 69 18.17 5.26 3.92
CA ASN A 69 18.27 6.70 3.81
C ASN A 69 17.43 7.39 4.90
N GLU A 70 17.75 8.64 5.18
CA GLU A 70 17.00 9.51 6.08
C GLU A 70 15.87 10.21 5.32
N PHE A 71 14.64 10.07 5.81
CA PHE A 71 13.46 10.76 5.31
C PHE A 71 12.92 11.70 6.38
N TYR A 72 13.33 12.96 6.32
CA TYR A 72 12.95 13.97 7.31
C TYR A 72 11.46 14.23 7.26
N PHE A 73 10.84 14.36 8.44
CA PHE A 73 9.41 14.58 8.53
C PHE A 73 8.98 15.87 7.82
N ASP A 74 9.87 16.86 7.77
CA ASP A 74 9.60 18.11 7.06
C ASP A 74 9.47 17.92 5.54
N ASP A 75 10.17 16.95 4.94
CA ASP A 75 10.09 16.62 3.51
C ASP A 75 8.87 15.77 3.15
N ILE A 76 8.24 15.14 4.13
CA ILE A 76 7.11 14.23 3.92
C ILE A 76 5.81 15.02 3.90
N CYS A 77 5.12 15.00 2.77
CA CYS A 77 3.77 15.55 2.64
C CYS A 77 2.72 14.58 3.21
N THR A 78 2.87 13.29 2.86
CA THR A 78 1.91 12.23 3.22
C THR A 78 2.64 10.90 3.39
N ILE A 79 2.19 10.08 4.35
CA ILE A 79 2.64 8.68 4.52
C ILE A 79 1.46 7.72 4.58
N ARG A 80 1.56 6.58 3.91
CA ARG A 80 0.54 5.52 3.94
C ARG A 80 1.18 4.15 4.07
N ALA A 81 0.78 3.41 5.10
CA ALA A 81 1.10 1.99 5.22
C ALA A 81 0.51 1.20 4.05
N MET A 82 1.35 0.46 3.34
CA MET A 82 0.89 -0.52 2.36
C MET A 82 0.38 -1.73 3.13
N ARG A 83 -0.92 -1.97 3.08
CA ARG A 83 -1.46 -3.22 3.61
C ARG A 83 -1.03 -4.35 2.68
N TYR A 84 -0.55 -5.44 3.27
CA TYR A 84 -0.41 -6.71 2.55
C TYR A 84 -1.77 -7.01 1.92
N ARG A 85 -1.86 -6.89 0.59
CA ARG A 85 -2.95 -7.53 -0.14
C ARG A 85 -2.69 -9.01 0.02
N ASP A 86 -3.60 -9.70 0.69
CA ASP A 86 -3.75 -11.10 0.41
C ASP A 86 -3.81 -11.24 -1.11
N ARG A 87 -3.08 -12.21 -1.67
CA ARG A 87 -3.02 -12.41 -3.12
C ARG A 87 -4.40 -12.71 -3.75
N HIS A 88 -5.43 -12.81 -2.91
CA HIS A 88 -6.84 -13.01 -3.22
C HIS A 88 -7.71 -11.74 -3.08
N GLY A 89 -7.20 -10.65 -2.49
CA GLY A 89 -7.88 -9.37 -2.43
C GLY A 89 -7.80 -8.65 -3.76
N SER A 90 -8.87 -8.68 -4.53
CA SER A 90 -9.02 -8.04 -5.85
C SER A 90 -8.54 -6.59 -5.80
N GLY A 91 -7.33 -6.38 -6.30
CA GLY A 91 -6.58 -5.17 -6.06
C GLY A 91 -7.01 -3.99 -6.91
N ASN A 92 -8.12 -3.35 -6.59
CA ASN A 92 -8.57 -2.15 -7.29
C ASN A 92 -7.80 -0.90 -6.79
N VAL A 93 -6.54 -0.71 -7.22
CA VAL A 93 -5.83 0.59 -7.06
C VAL A 93 -6.14 1.54 -8.22
N LEU A 94 -6.79 1.06 -9.28
CA LEU A 94 -7.44 1.88 -10.29
C LEU A 94 -8.94 1.69 -10.15
N GLY A 95 -9.60 2.39 -9.23
CA GLY A 95 -11.05 2.29 -8.95
C GLY A 95 -12.00 2.57 -10.14
N ARG A 96 -11.50 2.61 -11.38
CA ARG A 96 -12.23 2.80 -12.63
C ARG A 96 -11.82 1.87 -13.78
N MET A 97 -10.84 0.97 -13.59
CA MET A 97 -10.54 -0.05 -14.59
C MET A 97 -10.95 -1.41 -14.04
N THR A 98 -12.26 -1.65 -13.97
CA THR A 98 -12.71 -3.00 -14.28
C THR A 98 -12.18 -3.27 -15.68
N LEU A 99 -11.20 -4.16 -15.80
CA LEU A 99 -10.89 -4.83 -17.07
C LEU A 99 -12.19 -5.51 -17.50
N THR A 100 -13.03 -4.73 -18.19
CA THR A 100 -14.17 -5.24 -18.93
C THR A 100 -13.56 -6.13 -19.99
N HIS A 101 -13.70 -7.43 -19.73
CA HIS A 101 -13.95 -8.48 -20.70
C HIS A 101 -13.57 -8.14 -22.14
N SER A 102 -12.60 -8.87 -22.68
CA SER A 102 -12.54 -9.09 -24.13
C SER A 102 -13.96 -9.43 -24.64
N PRO A 103 -14.37 -8.94 -25.81
CA PRO A 103 -15.73 -9.07 -26.33
C PRO A 103 -16.17 -10.52 -26.56
N ASP A 104 -15.25 -11.49 -26.49
CA ASP A 104 -15.51 -12.89 -26.82
C ASP A 104 -15.96 -13.75 -25.63
N GLY A 105 -16.37 -13.14 -24.51
CA GLY A 105 -17.17 -13.83 -23.47
C GLY A 105 -16.51 -15.02 -22.76
N SER A 106 -15.24 -15.33 -23.04
CA SER A 106 -14.52 -16.42 -22.40
C SER A 106 -13.89 -15.93 -21.09
N GLY A 107 -14.75 -15.70 -20.10
CA GLY A 107 -14.35 -15.45 -18.72
C GLY A 107 -13.95 -16.75 -18.03
N SER A 108 -12.78 -16.74 -17.39
CA SER A 108 -12.33 -17.81 -16.50
C SER A 108 -13.46 -18.23 -15.55
N GLY A 109 -13.83 -19.52 -15.59
CA GLY A 109 -14.84 -20.15 -14.73
C GLY A 109 -14.39 -20.24 -13.26
N ALA A 110 -14.04 -19.12 -12.66
CA ALA A 110 -13.91 -19.02 -11.22
C ALA A 110 -15.33 -19.05 -10.64
N ALA A 111 -15.63 -20.10 -9.88
CA ALA A 111 -16.89 -20.22 -9.16
C ALA A 111 -17.14 -18.96 -8.33
N LEU A 112 -18.23 -18.26 -8.65
CA LEU A 112 -18.69 -17.13 -7.85
C LEU A 112 -18.92 -17.61 -6.41
N PRO A 113 -18.47 -16.89 -5.37
CA PRO A 113 -18.74 -17.27 -4.00
C PRO A 113 -20.26 -17.30 -3.79
N ALA A 114 -20.76 -18.47 -3.37
CA ALA A 114 -22.17 -18.68 -3.09
C ALA A 114 -22.66 -17.65 -2.07
N ARG A 115 -23.62 -16.82 -2.50
CA ARG A 115 -24.22 -15.77 -1.69
C ARG A 115 -24.95 -16.42 -0.50
N ARG A 116 -24.32 -16.44 0.69
CA ARG A 116 -25.01 -16.73 1.96
C ARG A 116 -26.08 -15.66 2.12
N ASN A 117 -27.36 -16.05 2.03
CA ASN A 117 -28.59 -15.25 2.25
C ASN A 117 -29.42 -14.94 0.98
N SER A 118 -29.84 -15.97 0.23
CA SER A 118 -31.02 -15.89 -0.64
C SER A 118 -31.80 -17.22 -0.62
N SER A 119 -33.12 -17.15 -0.49
CA SER A 119 -34.06 -18.29 -0.37
C SER A 119 -34.43 -18.94 -1.70
N THR A 120 -33.62 -18.76 -2.74
CA THR A 120 -33.82 -19.31 -4.08
C THR A 120 -32.54 -20.00 -4.53
N VAL A 121 -32.63 -21.31 -4.70
CA VAL A 121 -31.59 -22.18 -5.28
C VAL A 121 -31.63 -22.01 -6.80
N PRO A 122 -30.55 -21.64 -7.49
CA PRO A 122 -30.46 -21.92 -8.92
C PRO A 122 -30.08 -23.40 -9.05
N ALA A 123 -31.05 -24.21 -9.48
CA ALA A 123 -30.76 -25.52 -10.02
C ALA A 123 -29.93 -25.32 -11.30
N ASN A 124 -28.65 -25.65 -11.27
CA ASN A 124 -27.92 -25.99 -12.48
C ASN A 124 -27.33 -27.38 -12.28
N GLY A 125 -28.07 -28.36 -12.78
CA GLY A 125 -27.67 -29.74 -12.82
C GLY A 125 -26.49 -29.95 -13.76
N SER A 126 -25.52 -30.73 -13.30
CA SER A 126 -24.76 -31.61 -14.18
C SER A 126 -24.64 -32.95 -13.46
N THR A 127 -25.59 -33.83 -13.76
CA THR A 127 -25.45 -35.27 -13.53
C THR A 127 -24.45 -35.81 -14.54
N GLY A 128 -23.16 -35.78 -14.17
CA GLY A 128 -22.12 -36.60 -14.81
C GLY A 128 -21.99 -37.90 -14.05
N ALA A 129 -22.57 -38.97 -14.59
CA ALA A 129 -22.66 -40.28 -14.00
C ALA A 129 -21.30 -40.86 -13.54
N ALA A 130 -21.28 -41.43 -12.34
CA ALA A 130 -20.35 -42.50 -12.01
C ALA A 130 -20.78 -43.77 -12.75
N ASN A 131 -19.82 -44.46 -13.36
CA ASN A 131 -19.91 -45.86 -13.77
C ASN A 131 -18.46 -46.42 -13.94
N PRO A 132 -18.28 -47.74 -13.83
CA PRO A 132 -17.36 -48.42 -12.92
C PRO A 132 -15.89 -48.47 -13.33
#